data_AF-A0A1M7K4Y9-F1
#
_entry.id   AF-A0A1M7K4Y9-F1
#
_cell.length_a   1.000
_cell.length_b   1.000
_cell.length_c   1.000
_cell.angle_alpha   90.00
_cell.angle_beta   90.00
_cell.angle_gamma   90.00
#
_symmetry.space_group_name_H-M   'P 1'
#
loop_
_entity.id
_entity.type
_entity.pdbx_description
1 polymer ?
#
loop_
_entity_poly.entity_id
_entity_poly.type
_entity_poly.pdbx_seq_one_letter_code
_entity_poly.pdbx_strand_id
1 'polypeptide(L)'
;MNVWSKLLTALRGGANEMGEALVDGQALRILDQEIRDADIELRKSKEALAEIMAKQKLASERASKSAAKIAEYEEYAVKALETGKEDLAGEVAGKIANLEIELNSEREQADNYAASVAQLRTAVSQAEANIKRLKQQVDTVKATESVQKAQMAVAQRYGGSQAKLHTAVESLERIKQQQAERAAKMEAAAELAQASNPDESLDAKLRAAGIVADQSSADSVLARLKGKAKP
;
A
#
# COMPACT_ATOMS: atom_id res chain seq x y z
N MET A 1 -16.91 -20.31 -13.34
CA MET A 1 -17.06 -18.84 -13.22
C MET A 1 -16.98 -18.48 -11.74
N ASN A 2 -15.96 -17.71 -11.34
CA ASN A 2 -15.66 -17.43 -9.93
C ASN A 2 -16.66 -16.46 -9.30
N VAL A 3 -16.85 -16.58 -7.99
CA VAL A 3 -17.68 -15.68 -7.15
C VAL A 3 -17.27 -14.21 -7.36
N TRP A 4 -15.99 -13.97 -7.60
CA TRP A 4 -15.41 -12.67 -7.95
C TRP A 4 -15.99 -12.06 -9.24
N SER A 5 -16.23 -12.86 -10.29
CA SER A 5 -16.82 -12.35 -11.54
C SER A 5 -18.31 -12.04 -11.38
N LYS A 6 -19.00 -12.72 -10.46
CA LYS A 6 -20.41 -12.43 -10.12
C LYS A 6 -20.54 -11.14 -9.31
N LEU A 7 -19.63 -10.89 -8.36
CA LEU A 7 -19.59 -9.63 -7.61
C LEU A 7 -19.27 -8.44 -8.51
N LEU A 8 -18.29 -8.56 -9.41
CA LEU A 8 -17.99 -7.51 -10.40
C LEU A 8 -19.14 -7.26 -11.39
N THR A 9 -19.90 -8.29 -11.75
CA THR A 9 -21.08 -8.15 -12.64
C THR A 9 -22.25 -7.52 -11.89
N ALA A 10 -22.46 -7.86 -10.62
CA ALA A 10 -23.45 -7.21 -9.77
C ALA A 10 -23.13 -5.71 -9.53
N LEU A 11 -21.84 -5.38 -9.40
CA LEU A 11 -21.38 -3.99 -9.23
C LEU A 11 -21.46 -3.16 -10.52
N ARG A 12 -21.33 -3.80 -11.69
CA ARG A 12 -21.47 -3.16 -13.02
C ARG A 12 -22.94 -3.08 -13.48
N GLY A 13 -23.83 -3.87 -12.90
CA GLY A 13 -25.26 -3.96 -13.22
C GLY A 13 -26.16 -3.18 -12.27
N GLY A 14 -25.73 -2.01 -11.79
CA GLY A 14 -26.46 -1.16 -10.83
C GLY A 14 -27.79 -0.55 -11.31
N ALA A 15 -28.52 -1.20 -12.21
CA ALA A 15 -29.83 -0.75 -12.68
C ALA A 15 -30.72 -1.97 -12.98
N ASN A 16 -31.31 -2.53 -11.94
CA ASN A 16 -32.72 -2.93 -11.93
C ASN A 16 -33.10 -3.27 -10.49
N GLU A 17 -33.88 -2.36 -9.90
CA GLU A 17 -34.48 -2.50 -8.59
C GLU A 17 -35.37 -3.76 -8.53
N MET A 18 -35.55 -4.26 -7.31
CA MET A 18 -36.53 -5.28 -6.91
C MET A 18 -36.11 -6.75 -7.15
N GLY A 19 -35.42 -7.31 -6.14
CA GLY A 19 -35.10 -8.73 -6.04
C GLY A 19 -34.66 -9.16 -4.63
N GLU A 20 -35.57 -9.01 -3.66
CA GLU A 20 -35.68 -9.78 -2.40
C GLU A 20 -34.65 -9.59 -1.27
N ALA A 21 -35.05 -8.76 -0.30
CA ALA A 21 -34.55 -8.66 1.08
C ALA A 21 -34.62 -9.97 1.92
N LEU A 22 -34.78 -11.13 1.29
CA LEU A 22 -34.82 -12.46 1.91
C LEU A 22 -33.51 -13.25 1.69
N VAL A 23 -32.59 -12.75 0.85
CA VAL A 23 -31.26 -13.35 0.61
C VAL A 23 -30.15 -12.65 1.43
N ASP A 24 -30.43 -11.46 1.97
CA ASP A 24 -29.43 -10.52 2.51
C ASP A 24 -28.69 -11.01 3.75
N GLY A 25 -29.37 -11.70 4.69
CA GLY A 25 -28.72 -12.19 5.91
C GLY A 25 -27.70 -13.32 5.66
N GLN A 26 -27.90 -14.11 4.60
CA GLN A 26 -26.98 -15.18 4.21
C GLN A 26 -25.85 -14.62 3.34
N ALA A 27 -26.13 -13.66 2.46
CA ALA A 27 -25.13 -12.94 1.69
C ALA A 27 -24.14 -12.17 2.57
N LEU A 28 -24.61 -11.46 3.61
CA LEU A 28 -23.74 -10.77 4.57
C LEU A 28 -22.86 -11.74 5.36
N ARG A 29 -23.39 -12.90 5.77
CA ARG A 29 -22.61 -13.94 6.46
C ARG A 29 -21.53 -14.53 5.54
N ILE A 30 -21.85 -14.77 4.27
CA ILE A 30 -20.88 -15.26 3.28
C ILE A 30 -19.79 -14.20 3.08
N LEU A 31 -20.17 -12.93 2.92
CA LEU A 31 -19.21 -11.84 2.75
C LEU A 31 -18.31 -11.65 3.99
N ASP A 32 -18.85 -11.78 5.20
CA ASP A 32 -18.06 -11.80 6.45
C ASP A 32 -17.05 -12.95 6.48
N GLN A 33 -17.41 -14.11 5.93
CA GLN A 33 -16.53 -15.27 5.86
C GLN A 33 -15.41 -15.01 4.84
N GLU A 34 -15.76 -14.58 3.63
CA GLU A 34 -14.80 -14.21 2.59
C GLU A 34 -13.82 -13.12 3.04
N ILE A 35 -14.29 -12.12 3.79
CA ILE A 35 -13.43 -11.09 4.39
C ILE A 35 -12.44 -11.70 5.40
N ARG A 36 -12.89 -12.65 6.23
CA ARG A 36 -12.03 -13.33 7.21
C ARG A 36 -11.01 -14.22 6.51
N ASP A 37 -11.41 -14.94 5.47
CA ASP A 37 -10.51 -15.78 4.70
C ASP A 37 -9.47 -14.92 3.96
N ALA A 38 -9.88 -13.79 3.38
CA ALA A 38 -8.99 -12.81 2.77
C ALA A 38 -8.01 -12.19 3.78
N ASP A 39 -8.43 -11.93 5.03
CA ASP A 39 -7.56 -11.49 6.13
C ASP A 39 -6.48 -12.53 6.46
N ILE A 40 -6.84 -13.82 6.49
CA ILE A 40 -5.92 -14.92 6.75
C ILE A 40 -4.89 -15.01 5.62
N GLU A 41 -5.33 -14.96 4.36
CA GLU A 41 -4.43 -14.98 3.21
C GLU A 41 -3.54 -13.71 3.13
N LEU A 42 -4.06 -12.55 3.55
CA LEU A 42 -3.27 -11.33 3.67
C LEU A 42 -2.15 -11.50 4.70
N ARG A 43 -2.41 -12.16 5.85
CA ARG A 43 -1.38 -12.43 6.85
C ARG A 43 -0.29 -13.36 6.31
N LYS A 44 -0.67 -14.45 5.65
CA LYS A 44 0.30 -15.35 4.97
C LYS A 44 1.13 -14.60 3.93
N SER A 45 0.50 -13.70 3.18
CA SER A 45 1.20 -12.86 2.19
C SER A 45 2.19 -11.89 2.84
N LYS A 46 1.86 -11.33 4.01
CA LYS A 46 2.77 -10.50 4.81
C LYS A 46 3.96 -11.31 5.34
N GLU A 47 3.74 -12.55 5.78
CA GLU A 47 4.80 -13.47 6.21
C GLU A 47 5.74 -13.83 5.05
N ALA A 48 5.19 -14.19 3.89
CA ALA A 48 5.97 -14.47 2.68
C ALA A 48 6.78 -13.24 2.23
N LEU A 49 6.19 -12.04 2.29
CA LEU A 49 6.90 -10.80 2.02
C LEU A 49 8.07 -10.59 3.00
N ALA A 50 7.87 -10.84 4.29
CA ALA A 50 8.93 -10.74 5.29
C ALA A 50 10.08 -11.74 5.02
N GLU A 51 9.75 -12.96 4.63
CA GLU A 51 10.73 -13.98 4.24
C GLU A 51 11.58 -13.53 3.05
N ILE A 52 10.94 -13.01 2.00
CA ILE A 52 11.66 -12.55 0.80
C ILE A 52 12.49 -11.30 1.12
N MET A 53 11.99 -10.39 1.97
CA MET A 53 12.77 -9.25 2.46
C MET A 53 14.02 -9.70 3.22
N ALA A 54 13.92 -10.76 4.03
CA ALA A 54 15.08 -11.34 4.71
C ALA A 54 16.09 -11.91 3.70
N LYS A 55 15.61 -12.64 2.68
CA LYS A 55 16.47 -13.16 1.59
C LYS A 55 17.16 -12.04 0.81
N GLN A 56 16.43 -10.97 0.47
CA GLN A 56 16.97 -9.78 -0.17
C GLN A 56 18.11 -9.17 0.66
N LYS A 57 17.88 -8.98 1.97
CA LYS A 57 18.87 -8.41 2.88
C LYS A 57 20.13 -9.26 2.94
N LEU A 58 19.98 -10.58 3.09
CA LEU A 58 21.12 -11.50 3.14
C LEU A 58 21.90 -11.57 1.81
N ALA A 59 21.22 -11.45 0.67
CA ALA A 59 21.89 -11.39 -0.64
C ALA A 59 22.66 -10.07 -0.81
N SER A 60 22.06 -8.95 -0.41
CA SER A 60 22.70 -7.63 -0.44
C SER A 60 23.92 -7.55 0.50
N GLU A 61 23.83 -8.13 1.70
CA GLU A 61 24.96 -8.22 2.64
C GLU A 61 26.10 -9.08 2.08
N ARG A 62 25.78 -10.17 1.40
CA ARG A 62 26.75 -11.02 0.71
C ARG A 62 27.48 -10.26 -0.40
N ALA A 63 26.74 -9.61 -1.30
CA ALA A 63 27.32 -8.75 -2.33
C ALA A 63 28.21 -7.65 -1.73
N SER A 64 27.80 -7.03 -0.62
CA SER A 64 28.60 -6.01 0.07
C SER A 64 29.92 -6.57 0.61
N LYS A 65 29.91 -7.80 1.17
CA LYS A 65 31.12 -8.48 1.65
C LYS A 65 32.06 -8.85 0.52
N SER A 66 31.52 -9.35 -0.60
CA SER A 66 32.30 -9.69 -1.79
C SER A 66 32.96 -8.43 -2.38
N ALA A 67 32.23 -7.33 -2.48
CA ALA A 67 32.77 -6.03 -2.89
C ALA A 67 33.87 -5.52 -1.95
N ALA A 68 33.71 -5.66 -0.63
CA ALA A 68 34.74 -5.26 0.32
C ALA A 68 36.02 -6.10 0.19
N LYS A 69 35.89 -7.42 -0.03
CA LYS A 69 37.04 -8.29 -0.31
C LYS A 69 37.75 -7.91 -1.61
N ILE A 70 37.00 -7.59 -2.67
CA ILE A 70 37.59 -7.14 -3.93
C ILE A 70 38.45 -5.89 -3.68
N ALA A 71 37.92 -4.88 -3.01
CA ALA A 71 38.67 -3.67 -2.68
C ALA A 71 39.94 -3.97 -1.86
N GLU A 72 39.86 -4.87 -0.87
CA GLU A 72 41.03 -5.30 -0.09
C GLU A 72 42.10 -5.99 -0.97
N TYR A 73 41.69 -6.88 -1.87
CA TYR A 73 42.61 -7.56 -2.78
C TYR A 73 43.17 -6.61 -3.85
N GLU A 74 42.42 -5.61 -4.30
CA GLU A 74 42.92 -4.56 -5.18
C GLU A 74 44.07 -3.79 -4.53
N GLU A 75 43.95 -3.44 -3.24
CA GLU A 75 45.05 -2.82 -2.49
C GLU A 75 46.29 -3.73 -2.42
N TYR A 76 46.10 -5.04 -2.25
CA TYR A 76 47.21 -6.00 -2.25
C TYR A 76 47.87 -6.13 -3.62
N ALA A 77 47.08 -6.14 -4.70
CA ALA A 77 47.60 -6.17 -6.06
C ALA A 77 48.46 -4.93 -6.35
N VAL A 78 47.97 -3.74 -5.97
CA VAL A 78 48.72 -2.48 -6.14
C VAL A 78 50.04 -2.52 -5.37
N LYS A 79 50.03 -2.93 -4.08
CA LYS A 79 51.26 -3.06 -3.29
C LYS A 79 52.25 -4.08 -3.86
N ALA A 80 51.76 -5.18 -4.44
CA ALA A 80 52.60 -6.17 -5.11
C ALA A 80 53.28 -5.58 -6.36
N LEU A 81 52.54 -4.81 -7.17
CA LEU A 81 53.07 -4.09 -8.32
C LEU A 81 54.11 -3.03 -7.93
N GLU A 82 53.81 -2.22 -6.91
CA GLU A 82 54.74 -1.20 -6.39
C GLU A 82 56.06 -1.77 -5.87
N THR A 83 56.04 -3.03 -5.40
CA THR A 83 57.22 -3.75 -4.92
C THR A 83 57.88 -4.64 -5.99
N GLY A 84 57.45 -4.54 -7.25
CA GLY A 84 58.01 -5.30 -8.38
C GLY A 84 57.70 -6.79 -8.37
N LYS A 85 56.70 -7.23 -7.59
CA LYS A 85 56.27 -8.63 -7.47
C LYS A 85 55.14 -8.92 -8.46
N GLU A 86 55.44 -8.87 -9.75
CA GLU A 86 54.44 -9.01 -10.82
C GLU A 86 53.71 -10.36 -10.80
N ASP A 87 54.41 -11.47 -10.54
CA ASP A 87 53.79 -12.80 -10.44
C ASP A 87 52.71 -12.84 -9.34
N LEU A 88 53.00 -12.28 -8.17
CA LEU A 88 52.06 -12.19 -7.05
C LEU A 88 50.88 -11.28 -7.38
N ALA A 89 51.12 -10.16 -8.08
CA ALA A 89 50.04 -9.29 -8.55
C ALA A 89 49.13 -10.02 -9.54
N GLY A 90 49.69 -10.87 -10.42
CA GLY A 90 48.92 -11.72 -11.34
C GLY A 90 48.03 -12.73 -10.62
N GLU A 91 48.55 -13.40 -9.57
CA GLU A 91 47.75 -14.31 -8.75
C GLU A 91 46.60 -13.59 -8.02
N VAL A 92 46.88 -12.42 -7.46
CA VAL A 92 45.86 -11.59 -6.80
C VAL A 92 44.81 -11.11 -7.79
N ALA A 93 45.20 -10.69 -8.99
CA ALA A 93 44.27 -10.31 -10.05
C ALA A 93 43.35 -11.47 -10.46
N GLY A 94 43.89 -12.69 -10.57
CA GLY A 94 43.09 -13.89 -10.80
C GLY A 94 42.06 -14.16 -9.69
N LYS A 95 42.44 -13.89 -8.43
CA LYS A 95 41.52 -13.99 -7.29
C LYS A 95 40.42 -12.92 -7.32
N ILE A 96 40.77 -11.67 -7.68
CA ILE A 96 39.80 -10.58 -7.87
C ILE A 96 38.79 -10.95 -8.94
N ALA A 97 39.24 -11.44 -10.11
CA ALA A 97 38.34 -11.83 -11.20
C ALA A 97 37.31 -12.90 -10.77
N ASN A 98 37.71 -13.87 -9.95
CA ASN A 98 36.79 -14.86 -9.40
C ASN A 98 35.77 -14.23 -8.42
N LEU A 99 36.21 -13.32 -7.55
CA LEU A 99 35.32 -12.60 -6.64
C LEU A 99 34.35 -11.67 -7.38
N GLU A 100 34.76 -11.07 -8.50
CA GLU A 100 33.89 -10.24 -9.33
C GLU A 100 32.76 -11.05 -9.97
N ILE A 101 33.05 -12.28 -10.41
CA ILE A 101 32.03 -13.21 -10.91
C ILE A 101 31.02 -13.55 -9.80
N GLU A 102 31.51 -13.84 -8.59
CA GLU A 102 30.65 -14.11 -7.42
C GLU A 102 29.80 -12.88 -7.06
N LEU A 103 30.41 -11.69 -6.99
CA LEU A 103 29.73 -10.42 -6.71
C LEU A 103 28.61 -10.15 -7.72
N ASN A 104 28.85 -10.38 -9.01
CA ASN A 104 27.84 -10.16 -10.04
C ASN A 104 26.64 -11.09 -9.86
N SER A 105 26.88 -12.38 -9.56
CA SER A 105 25.80 -13.33 -9.25
C SER A 105 25.02 -12.96 -8.00
N GLU A 106 25.71 -12.51 -6.94
CA GLU A 106 25.07 -12.08 -5.70
C GLU A 106 24.23 -10.80 -5.87
N ARG A 107 24.71 -9.86 -6.69
CA ARG A 107 23.97 -8.63 -7.05
C ARG A 107 22.72 -8.96 -7.85
N GLU A 108 22.82 -9.80 -8.87
CA GLU A 108 21.66 -10.23 -9.66
C GLU A 108 20.59 -10.89 -8.77
N GLN A 109 21.01 -11.76 -7.85
CA GLN A 109 20.09 -12.35 -6.87
C GLN A 109 19.44 -11.30 -5.97
N ALA A 110 20.22 -10.34 -5.45
CA ALA A 110 19.71 -9.26 -4.62
C ALA A 110 18.68 -8.39 -5.37
N ASP A 111 18.94 -8.06 -6.64
CA ASP A 111 18.06 -7.27 -7.50
C ASP A 111 16.75 -8.01 -7.81
N ASN A 112 16.83 -9.31 -8.10
CA ASN A 112 15.65 -10.17 -8.32
C ASN A 112 14.77 -10.25 -7.06
N TYR A 113 15.36 -10.37 -5.88
CA TYR A 113 14.61 -10.29 -4.62
C TYR A 113 14.03 -8.89 -4.39
N ALA A 114 14.78 -7.83 -4.69
CA ALA A 114 14.29 -6.45 -4.54
C ALA A 114 13.05 -6.19 -5.41
N ALA A 115 13.06 -6.65 -6.67
CA ALA A 115 11.91 -6.57 -7.57
C ALA A 115 10.70 -7.35 -7.01
N SER A 116 10.93 -8.57 -6.51
CA SER A 116 9.88 -9.39 -5.89
C SER A 116 9.29 -8.73 -4.64
N VAL A 117 10.13 -8.12 -3.79
CA VAL A 117 9.69 -7.37 -2.61
C VAL A 117 8.83 -6.17 -3.00
N ALA A 118 9.23 -5.40 -4.02
CA ALA A 118 8.47 -4.24 -4.48
C ALA A 118 7.07 -4.63 -5.00
N GLN A 119 6.99 -5.70 -5.79
CA GLN A 119 5.73 -6.23 -6.30
C GLN A 119 4.83 -6.72 -5.15
N LEU A 120 5.36 -7.53 -4.23
CA LEU A 120 4.59 -8.07 -3.11
C LEU A 120 4.14 -6.99 -2.14
N ARG A 121 4.97 -5.98 -1.85
CA ARG A 121 4.57 -4.83 -1.02
C ARG A 121 3.36 -4.11 -1.61
N THR A 122 3.38 -3.87 -2.91
CA THR A 122 2.29 -3.20 -3.62
C THR A 122 1.01 -4.03 -3.53
N ALA A 123 1.09 -5.34 -3.83
CA ALA A 123 -0.05 -6.25 -3.78
C ALA A 123 -0.64 -6.37 -2.36
N VAL A 124 0.21 -6.52 -1.34
CA VAL A 124 -0.19 -6.60 0.07
C VAL A 124 -0.89 -5.31 0.51
N SER A 125 -0.33 -4.14 0.16
CA SER A 125 -0.93 -2.84 0.51
C SER A 125 -2.30 -2.64 -0.15
N GLN A 126 -2.44 -3.00 -1.43
CA GLN A 126 -3.71 -2.94 -2.14
C GLN A 126 -4.75 -3.90 -1.53
N ALA A 127 -4.35 -5.14 -1.23
CA ALA A 127 -5.23 -6.12 -0.61
C ALA A 127 -5.71 -5.64 0.78
N GLU A 128 -4.81 -5.10 1.60
CA GLU A 128 -5.13 -4.53 2.91
C GLU A 128 -6.13 -3.37 2.82
N ALA A 129 -5.92 -2.43 1.90
CA ALA A 129 -6.82 -1.32 1.68
C ALA A 129 -8.22 -1.80 1.22
N ASN A 130 -8.27 -2.78 0.32
CA ASN A 130 -9.52 -3.36 -0.17
C ASN A 130 -10.28 -4.10 0.94
N ILE A 131 -9.60 -4.93 1.73
CA ILE A 131 -10.21 -5.64 2.86
C ILE A 131 -10.76 -4.66 3.90
N LYS A 132 -9.99 -3.59 4.21
CA LYS A 132 -10.46 -2.54 5.12
C LYS A 132 -11.73 -1.86 4.61
N ARG A 133 -11.78 -1.51 3.32
CA ARG A 133 -12.98 -0.93 2.69
C ARG A 133 -14.18 -1.88 2.75
N LEU A 134 -13.98 -3.15 2.42
CA LEU A 134 -15.04 -4.16 2.47
C LEU A 134 -15.60 -4.33 3.88
N LYS A 135 -14.75 -4.36 4.92
CA LYS A 135 -15.19 -4.40 6.32
C LYS A 135 -16.07 -3.21 6.68
N GLN A 136 -15.64 -1.99 6.33
CA GLN A 136 -16.42 -0.78 6.60
C GLN A 136 -17.78 -0.77 5.90
N GLN A 137 -17.83 -1.26 4.65
CA GLN A 137 -19.07 -1.40 3.89
C GLN A 137 -20.01 -2.40 4.56
N VAL A 138 -19.50 -3.57 4.96
CA VAL A 138 -20.30 -4.57 5.67
C VAL A 138 -20.84 -4.03 7.00
N ASP A 139 -20.02 -3.33 7.78
CA ASP A 139 -20.46 -2.73 9.05
C ASP A 139 -21.57 -1.70 8.84
N THR A 140 -21.45 -0.88 7.78
CA THR A 140 -22.48 0.10 7.41
C THR A 140 -23.79 -0.57 7.04
N VAL A 141 -23.74 -1.63 6.22
CA VAL A 141 -24.94 -2.38 5.82
C VAL A 141 -25.61 -3.05 7.03
N LYS A 142 -24.83 -3.67 7.93
CA LYS A 142 -25.35 -4.25 9.18
C LYS A 142 -26.01 -3.22 10.09
N ALA A 143 -25.41 -2.03 10.19
CA ALA A 143 -25.98 -0.93 10.97
C ALA A 143 -27.33 -0.47 10.39
N THR A 144 -27.40 -0.31 9.07
CA THR A 144 -28.65 0.03 8.37
C THR A 144 -29.72 -1.05 8.56
N GLU A 145 -29.36 -2.33 8.44
CA GLU A 145 -30.28 -3.46 8.67
C GLU A 145 -30.81 -3.45 10.13
N SER A 146 -29.94 -3.21 11.11
CA SER A 146 -30.32 -3.12 12.53
C SER A 146 -31.30 -1.98 12.79
N VAL A 147 -31.05 -0.82 12.19
CA VAL A 147 -31.92 0.36 12.27
C VAL A 147 -33.29 0.09 11.66
N GLN A 148 -33.35 -0.55 10.48
CA GLN A 148 -34.62 -0.92 9.84
C GLN A 148 -35.41 -1.92 10.69
N LYS A 149 -34.75 -2.93 11.26
CA LYS A 149 -35.39 -3.88 12.19
C LYS A 149 -35.95 -3.20 13.43
N ALA A 150 -35.21 -2.24 14.01
CA ALA A 150 -35.69 -1.46 15.14
C ALA A 150 -36.92 -0.60 14.77
N GLN A 151 -36.90 0.05 13.60
CA GLN A 151 -38.04 0.82 13.09
C GLN A 151 -39.29 -0.05 12.92
N MET A 152 -39.15 -1.25 12.32
CA MET A 152 -40.26 -2.20 12.18
C MET A 152 -40.81 -2.66 13.52
N ALA A 153 -39.95 -2.99 14.49
CA ALA A 153 -40.37 -3.42 15.82
C ALA A 153 -41.13 -2.32 16.58
N VAL A 154 -40.72 -1.05 16.44
CA VAL A 154 -41.44 0.11 16.99
C VAL A 154 -42.79 0.28 16.29
N ALA A 155 -42.83 0.26 14.95
CA ALA A 155 -44.08 0.40 14.20
C ALA A 155 -45.10 -0.69 14.57
N GLN A 156 -44.66 -1.95 14.72
CA GLN A 156 -45.50 -3.07 15.15
C GLN A 156 -46.01 -2.93 16.59
N ARG A 157 -45.18 -2.41 17.51
CA ARG A 157 -45.56 -2.21 18.93
C ARG A 157 -46.49 -1.02 19.16
N TYR A 158 -46.50 -0.03 18.27
CA TYR A 158 -47.25 1.22 18.46
C TYR A 158 -48.31 1.50 17.37
N GLY A 159 -48.69 0.48 16.58
CA GLY A 159 -49.69 0.55 15.51
C GLY A 159 -51.11 0.97 15.91
N GLY A 160 -51.37 1.34 17.18
CA GLY A 160 -52.65 1.88 17.66
C GLY A 160 -52.66 3.38 17.98
N SER A 161 -51.56 4.12 17.85
CA SER A 161 -51.51 5.57 18.17
C SER A 161 -50.87 6.38 17.04
N GLN A 162 -51.58 6.47 15.91
CA GLN A 162 -51.08 6.96 14.61
C GLN A 162 -50.62 8.43 14.56
N ALA A 163 -51.10 9.33 15.44
CA ALA A 163 -50.93 10.77 15.20
C ALA A 163 -49.63 11.39 15.75
N LYS A 164 -49.05 10.87 16.84
CA LYS A 164 -47.88 11.50 17.50
C LYS A 164 -46.53 10.88 17.10
N LEU A 165 -46.55 9.65 16.59
CA LEU A 165 -45.35 8.94 16.15
C LEU A 165 -44.91 9.31 14.74
N HIS A 166 -45.84 9.68 13.85
CA HIS A 166 -45.52 10.08 12.48
C HIS A 166 -44.54 11.27 12.45
N THR A 167 -44.74 12.23 13.36
CA THR A 167 -43.89 13.42 13.50
C THR A 167 -42.49 13.11 14.06
N ALA A 168 -42.38 12.08 14.92
CA ALA A 168 -41.11 11.67 15.51
C ALA A 168 -40.27 10.84 14.53
N VAL A 169 -40.90 9.96 13.76
CA VAL A 169 -40.23 9.18 12.71
C VAL A 169 -39.78 10.08 11.55
N GLU A 170 -40.62 11.01 11.08
CA GLU A 170 -40.19 12.03 10.11
C GLU A 170 -39.03 12.89 10.62
N SER A 171 -39.03 13.21 11.92
CA SER A 171 -37.93 13.96 12.52
C SER A 171 -36.63 13.13 12.54
N LEU A 172 -36.71 11.83 12.79
CA LEU A 172 -35.54 10.94 12.72
C LEU A 172 -35.04 10.78 11.27
N GLU A 173 -35.95 10.62 10.30
CA GLU A 173 -35.64 10.54 8.87
C GLU A 173 -34.87 11.80 8.43
N ARG A 174 -35.38 12.97 8.83
CA ARG A 174 -34.75 14.27 8.60
C ARG A 174 -33.39 14.41 9.29
N ILE A 175 -33.22 13.88 10.50
CA ILE A 175 -31.93 13.88 11.21
C ILE A 175 -30.91 12.98 10.51
N LYS A 176 -31.31 11.77 10.09
CA LYS A 176 -30.44 10.87 9.33
C LYS A 176 -30.05 11.46 7.98
N GLN A 177 -31.00 12.08 7.28
CA GLN A 177 -30.72 12.74 6.01
C GLN A 177 -29.76 13.92 6.19
N GLN A 178 -29.91 14.70 7.26
CA GLN A 178 -28.92 15.73 7.63
C GLN A 178 -27.55 15.14 7.99
N GLN A 179 -27.49 13.98 8.64
CA GLN A 179 -26.22 13.31 8.96
C GLN A 179 -25.54 12.77 7.69
N ALA A 180 -26.30 12.15 6.79
CA ALA A 180 -25.80 11.68 5.50
C ALA A 180 -25.32 12.84 4.62
N GLU A 181 -26.07 13.95 4.57
CA GLU A 181 -25.64 15.18 3.88
C GLU A 181 -24.38 15.78 4.49
N ARG A 182 -24.23 15.75 5.83
CA ARG A 182 -23.00 16.21 6.50
C ARG A 182 -21.81 15.32 6.18
N ALA A 183 -21.99 14.00 6.16
CA ALA A 183 -20.95 13.05 5.79
C ALA A 183 -20.53 13.27 4.33
N ALA A 184 -21.48 13.35 3.41
CA ALA A 184 -21.23 13.65 2.00
C ALA A 184 -20.55 15.01 1.80
N LYS A 185 -20.93 16.04 2.57
CA LYS A 185 -20.26 17.35 2.55
C LYS A 185 -18.82 17.29 3.08
N MET A 186 -18.55 16.50 4.12
CA MET A 186 -17.17 16.32 4.62
C MET A 186 -16.31 15.55 3.63
N GLU A 187 -16.86 14.53 2.98
CA GLU A 187 -16.18 13.78 1.93
C GLU A 187 -15.91 14.67 0.71
N ALA A 188 -16.91 15.42 0.23
CA ALA A 188 -16.74 16.41 -0.83
C ALA A 188 -15.75 17.52 -0.43
N ALA A 189 -15.71 17.95 0.84
CA ALA A 189 -14.73 18.93 1.32
C ALA A 189 -13.32 18.34 1.41
N ALA A 190 -13.17 17.05 1.73
CA ALA A 190 -11.89 16.36 1.70
C ALA A 190 -11.39 16.15 0.26
N GLU A 191 -12.30 15.81 -0.67
CA GLU A 191 -12.02 15.79 -2.11
C GLU A 191 -11.66 17.18 -2.62
N LEU A 192 -12.38 18.23 -2.22
CA LEU A 192 -12.05 19.61 -2.56
C LEU A 192 -10.73 20.04 -1.93
N ALA A 193 -10.39 19.63 -0.72
CA ALA A 193 -9.10 19.94 -0.10
C ALA A 193 -7.95 19.23 -0.82
N GLN A 194 -8.17 17.99 -1.29
CA GLN A 194 -7.23 17.30 -2.18
C GLN A 194 -7.14 17.97 -3.57
N ALA A 195 -8.24 18.54 -4.08
CA ALA A 195 -8.27 19.28 -5.33
C ALA A 195 -7.79 20.74 -5.21
N SER A 196 -7.81 21.32 -4.00
CA SER A 196 -7.42 22.71 -3.66
C SER A 196 -5.92 22.85 -3.40
N ASN A 197 -5.14 21.81 -3.73
CA ASN A 197 -3.70 21.90 -3.96
C ASN A 197 -3.37 21.90 -5.48
N PRO A 198 -3.92 22.80 -6.32
CA PRO A 198 -3.55 22.87 -7.73
C PRO A 198 -2.09 23.30 -7.93
N ASP A 199 -1.53 24.08 -6.99
CA ASP A 199 -0.12 24.50 -7.03
C ASP A 199 0.84 23.34 -6.72
N GLU A 200 0.48 22.44 -5.79
CA GLU A 200 1.27 21.24 -5.51
C GLU A 200 1.18 20.22 -6.66
N SER A 201 0.03 20.16 -7.35
CA SER A 201 -0.20 19.34 -8.54
C SER A 201 0.56 19.85 -9.78
N LEU A 202 0.64 21.17 -9.99
CA LEU A 202 1.37 21.74 -11.12
C LEU A 202 2.88 21.67 -10.87
N ASP A 203 3.37 22.02 -9.68
CA ASP A 203 4.78 21.90 -9.34
C ASP A 203 5.26 20.44 -9.33
N ALA A 204 4.43 19.48 -8.89
CA ALA A 204 4.75 18.05 -8.99
C ALA A 204 4.80 17.58 -10.44
N LYS A 205 3.90 18.07 -11.32
CA LYS A 205 3.93 17.77 -12.75
C LYS A 205 5.11 18.44 -13.47
N LEU A 206 5.48 19.66 -13.07
CA LEU A 206 6.65 20.38 -13.61
C LEU A 206 7.97 19.78 -13.12
N ARG A 207 8.05 19.28 -11.88
CA ARG A 207 9.19 18.49 -11.37
C ARG A 207 9.29 17.12 -12.04
N ALA A 208 8.16 16.41 -12.22
CA ALA A 208 8.12 15.15 -12.95
C ALA A 208 8.47 15.30 -14.44
N ALA A 209 8.20 16.47 -15.04
CA ALA A 209 8.61 16.83 -16.39
C ALA A 209 10.03 17.43 -16.49
N GLY A 210 10.74 17.59 -15.37
CA GLY A 210 12.11 18.13 -15.33
C GLY A 210 12.24 19.63 -15.61
N ILE A 211 11.15 20.39 -15.49
CA ILE A 211 11.08 21.82 -15.84
C ILE A 211 11.43 22.72 -14.63
N VAL A 212 11.17 22.27 -13.40
CA VAL A 212 11.51 23.00 -12.16
C VAL A 212 12.40 22.13 -11.28
N ALA A 213 13.55 22.67 -10.86
CA ALA A 213 14.54 21.97 -10.03
C ALA A 213 14.12 21.93 -8.55
N ASP A 214 14.28 20.77 -7.92
CA ASP A 214 13.97 20.56 -6.50
C ASP A 214 14.88 21.42 -5.60
N GLN A 215 14.28 22.36 -4.87
CA GLN A 215 14.93 23.10 -3.79
C GLN A 215 15.06 22.21 -2.55
N SER A 216 16.01 21.27 -2.58
CA SER A 216 16.82 20.87 -1.42
C SER A 216 17.82 19.76 -1.80
N SER A 217 18.52 19.88 -2.93
CA SER A 217 19.61 18.93 -3.22
C SER A 217 20.73 19.11 -2.21
N ALA A 218 21.42 18.01 -1.91
CA ALA A 218 22.58 17.95 -1.04
C ALA A 218 23.67 18.99 -1.40
N ASP A 219 23.68 19.51 -2.64
CA ASP A 219 24.60 20.56 -3.10
C ASP A 219 24.38 21.89 -2.37
N SER A 220 23.14 22.23 -2.01
CA SER A 220 22.82 23.43 -1.22
C SER A 220 23.34 23.34 0.22
N VAL A 221 23.33 22.13 0.79
CA VAL A 221 23.87 21.83 2.12
C VAL A 221 25.41 21.76 2.07
N LEU A 222 25.99 21.22 0.99
CA LEU A 222 27.43 21.13 0.77
C LEU A 222 28.06 22.52 0.54
N ALA A 223 27.38 23.42 -0.18
CA ALA A 223 27.78 24.82 -0.34
C ALA A 223 27.76 25.59 1.00
N ARG A 224 26.73 25.36 1.83
CA ARG A 224 26.62 25.95 3.18
C ARG A 224 27.72 25.44 4.13
N LEU A 225 28.10 24.16 4.03
CA LEU A 225 29.18 23.58 4.83
C LEU A 225 30.57 24.05 4.36
N LYS A 226 30.80 24.18 3.05
CA LYS A 226 32.05 24.74 2.50
C LYS A 226 32.26 26.21 2.86
N GLY A 227 31.20 27.00 3.02
CA GLY A 227 31.27 28.40 3.48
C GLY A 227 31.66 28.57 4.95
N LYS A 228 31.48 27.54 5.79
CA LYS A 228 31.90 27.53 7.20
C LYS A 228 33.29 26.90 7.44
N ALA A 229 33.92 26.36 6.41
CA ALA A 229 35.14 25.54 6.49
C ALA A 229 36.34 26.11 5.72
N LYS A 230 36.33 27.41 5.38
CA LYS A 230 37.54 28.15 5.03
C LYS A 230 37.97 29.02 6.24
N PRO A 231 39.28 29.15 6.48
CA PRO A 231 39.86 29.55 7.78
C PRO A 231 39.45 30.94 8.23
#